data_AF-A0A925BLW3-F1
#
_entry.id   AF-A0A925BLW3-F1
#
_cell.length_a   1.000
_cell.length_b   1.000
_cell.length_c   1.000
_cell.angle_alpha   90.00
_cell.angle_beta   90.00
_cell.angle_gamma   90.00
#
_symmetry.space_group_name_H-M   'P 1'
#
loop_
_entity.id
_entity.type
_entity.pdbx_description
1 polymer ?
#
loop_
_entity_poly.entity_id
_entity_poly.type
_entity_poly.pdbx_seq_one_letter_code
_entity_poly.pdbx_strand_id
1 'polypeptide(L)'
;GFFFEYAFDGLNRVTGVSSSTTAAPTSAIASLLTVTYASDGKRQSVVRPAGMATTYLRDNTGRLESFRQTFPAATDSLENTFQYNPAGQIRQLVQGNDQYNFREVANRTGVYVPNGLNQYRSINDRPVSHDAKGNLIADDGRTYRYDMENHLLDTGGSKASTLTYDTLGRLSQLNVDETTTQFQYDGDALVGEYVNGSLTRRYVHGDQVDEPWVQFNGNGVAPSDRRYLFADHQGSVIAQANNSGAMLVRNSYDPYGIPATGNVDRFGFTGQTWLRELGLNYYKARVYSPKLGRFLQTDPIGYADDFNVYTYVYNDPTNMRDPSGTEGPCFAAPCSPPPDPAPLPQPIVDLVAGIGDMAWGATIGLLSGTSGAEMRDGLGISGGVTASTSYVAGAFVGAVGTMGLGKVISTKQPPAPSPSPSASVTLSNSKHGEAARHASDAVAAGKPSVLTIDRAGAAANRKAATGGMQKVAGKHLDEYPPAMFAEGGAGASVRAINPRDNMSSGACIGNACRGLPNGARVRIIVGE
;
A
#
# COMPACT_ATOMS: atom_id res chain seq x y z
N GLY A 1 10.15 24.71 1.10
CA GLY A 1 10.73 23.42 0.69
C GLY A 1 9.84 22.80 -0.36
N PHE A 2 10.31 21.78 -1.08
CA PHE A 2 9.44 21.03 -1.99
C PHE A 2 8.44 20.19 -1.19
N PHE A 3 7.24 20.01 -1.73
CA PHE A 3 6.19 19.18 -1.15
C PHE A 3 5.49 18.34 -2.23
N PHE A 4 4.81 17.28 -1.77
CA PHE A 4 3.98 16.40 -2.58
C PHE A 4 2.56 16.44 -2.04
N GLU A 5 1.57 16.43 -2.94
CA GLU A 5 0.16 16.38 -2.58
C GLU A 5 -0.47 15.10 -3.12
N TYR A 6 -1.23 14.44 -2.25
CA TYR A 6 -2.00 13.25 -2.56
C TYR A 6 -3.48 13.63 -2.63
N ALA A 7 -4.12 13.29 -3.74
CA ALA A 7 -5.56 13.39 -3.90
C ALA A 7 -6.21 12.05 -3.55
N PHE A 8 -7.38 12.10 -2.92
CA PHE A 8 -8.11 10.91 -2.48
C PHE A 8 -9.56 10.95 -2.96
N ASP A 9 -10.15 9.78 -3.19
CA ASP A 9 -11.59 9.65 -3.39
C ASP A 9 -12.36 9.56 -2.05
N GLY A 10 -13.70 9.46 -2.13
CA GLY A 10 -14.56 9.33 -0.96
C GLY A 10 -14.39 8.03 -0.15
N LEU A 11 -13.53 7.10 -0.60
CA LEU A 11 -13.14 5.89 0.13
C LEU A 11 -11.70 5.99 0.68
N ASN A 12 -11.10 7.19 0.68
CA ASN A 12 -9.72 7.46 1.09
C ASN A 12 -8.66 6.70 0.28
N ARG A 13 -8.95 6.38 -0.99
CA ARG A 13 -7.97 5.76 -1.89
C ARG A 13 -7.27 6.84 -2.71
N VAL A 14 -5.96 6.69 -2.91
CA VAL A 14 -5.16 7.68 -3.66
C VAL A 14 -5.60 7.72 -5.12
N THR A 15 -6.11 8.86 -5.59
CA THR A 15 -6.51 9.07 -7.00
C THR A 15 -5.48 9.84 -7.81
N GLY A 16 -4.51 10.48 -7.15
CA GLY A 16 -3.47 11.20 -7.86
C GLY A 16 -2.39 11.71 -6.93
N VAL A 17 -1.22 11.94 -7.51
CA VAL A 17 -0.09 12.52 -6.81
C VAL A 17 0.49 13.65 -7.64
N SER A 18 0.84 14.73 -6.98
CA SER A 18 1.40 15.91 -7.60
C SER A 18 2.56 16.46 -6.77
N SER A 19 3.42 17.26 -7.39
CA SER A 19 4.53 17.91 -6.68
C SER A 19 4.51 19.41 -6.90
N SER A 20 4.96 20.15 -5.88
CA SER A 20 5.42 21.53 -6.08
C SER A 20 6.46 21.58 -7.21
N THR A 21 6.44 22.64 -8.02
CA THR A 21 7.46 22.85 -9.07
C THR A 21 8.62 23.73 -8.62
N THR A 22 8.44 24.51 -7.55
CA THR A 22 9.49 25.30 -6.91
C THR A 22 9.43 25.11 -5.39
N ALA A 23 10.48 25.49 -4.68
CA ALA A 23 10.55 25.36 -3.23
C ALA A 23 9.69 26.38 -2.46
N ALA A 24 9.02 27.31 -3.16
CA ALA A 24 8.17 28.34 -2.57
C ALA A 24 6.75 27.80 -2.23
N PRO A 25 6.13 28.23 -1.12
CA PRO A 25 4.86 27.68 -0.64
C PRO A 25 3.63 28.00 -1.50
N THR A 26 3.69 28.97 -2.42
CA THR A 26 2.59 29.35 -3.33
C THR A 26 2.81 28.89 -4.77
N SER A 27 3.53 27.78 -4.96
CA SER A 27 4.03 27.35 -6.28
C SER A 27 2.99 26.66 -7.15
N ALA A 28 3.20 26.73 -8.46
CA ALA A 28 2.53 25.86 -9.42
C ALA A 28 2.78 24.38 -9.07
N ILE A 29 1.73 23.57 -9.18
CA ILE A 29 1.74 22.14 -8.92
C ILE A 29 1.78 21.39 -10.25
N ALA A 30 2.59 20.34 -10.34
CA ALA A 30 2.64 19.46 -11.49
C ALA A 30 2.11 18.08 -11.11
N SER A 31 1.12 17.58 -11.86
CA SER A 31 0.66 16.20 -11.73
C SER A 31 1.83 15.24 -12.06
N LEU A 32 2.10 14.31 -11.14
CA LEU A 32 3.05 13.23 -11.34
C LEU A 32 2.35 11.99 -11.89
N LEU A 33 1.17 11.66 -11.36
CA LEU A 33 0.38 10.52 -11.79
C LEU A 33 -1.07 10.63 -11.35
N THR A 34 -1.92 9.83 -12.00
CA THR A 34 -3.33 9.63 -11.67
C THR A 34 -3.60 8.15 -11.52
N VAL A 35 -4.42 7.79 -10.55
CA VAL A 35 -4.79 6.41 -10.25
C VAL A 35 -6.29 6.27 -10.43
N THR A 36 -6.69 5.21 -11.12
CA THR A 36 -8.10 4.85 -11.26
C THR A 36 -8.37 3.49 -10.65
N TYR A 37 -9.59 3.33 -10.14
CA TYR A 37 -10.05 2.09 -9.53
C TYR A 37 -11.28 1.57 -10.28
N ALA A 38 -11.38 0.25 -10.37
CA ALA A 38 -12.57 -0.43 -10.86
C ALA A 38 -13.71 -0.36 -9.83
N SER A 39 -14.91 -0.73 -10.26
CA SER A 39 -16.10 -0.76 -9.39
C SER A 39 -16.00 -1.75 -8.23
N ASP A 40 -15.12 -2.76 -8.33
CA ASP A 40 -14.83 -3.72 -7.27
C ASP A 40 -13.87 -3.17 -6.19
N GLY A 41 -13.45 -1.92 -6.33
CA GLY A 41 -12.56 -1.28 -5.37
C GLY A 41 -11.08 -1.40 -5.72
N LYS A 42 -10.69 -2.29 -6.64
CA LYS A 42 -9.29 -2.59 -6.95
C LYS A 42 -8.70 -1.59 -7.93
N ARG A 43 -7.39 -1.35 -7.82
CA ARG A 43 -6.69 -0.46 -8.74
C ARG A 43 -6.79 -1.00 -10.17
N GLN A 44 -7.26 -0.14 -11.08
CA GLN A 44 -7.43 -0.43 -12.49
C GLN A 44 -6.29 0.14 -13.32
N SER A 45 -5.83 1.37 -13.01
CA SER A 45 -4.68 1.94 -13.71
C SER A 45 -3.88 2.95 -12.88
N VAL A 46 -2.60 3.10 -13.22
CA VAL A 46 -1.71 4.20 -12.81
C VAL A 46 -1.22 4.88 -14.08
N VAL A 47 -1.72 6.08 -14.36
CA VAL A 47 -1.38 6.88 -15.54
C VAL A 47 -0.35 7.93 -15.16
N ARG A 48 0.68 8.06 -15.97
CA ARG A 48 1.79 9.00 -15.81
C ARG A 48 1.86 9.90 -17.07
N PRO A 49 2.63 11.01 -17.05
CA PRO A 49 2.83 11.85 -18.23
C PRO A 49 3.32 11.09 -19.47
N ALA A 50 3.21 11.75 -20.63
CA ALA A 50 3.60 11.19 -21.92
C ALA A 50 2.91 9.87 -22.29
N GLY A 51 1.69 9.62 -21.80
CA GLY A 51 0.92 8.42 -22.14
C GLY A 51 1.47 7.13 -21.54
N MET A 52 2.42 7.23 -20.60
CA MET A 52 2.88 6.08 -19.83
C MET A 52 1.78 5.60 -18.89
N ALA A 53 1.58 4.29 -18.78
CA ALA A 53 0.55 3.75 -17.89
C ALA A 53 0.90 2.35 -17.40
N THR A 54 0.42 1.99 -16.21
CA THR A 54 0.27 0.61 -15.77
C THR A 54 -1.22 0.31 -15.69
N THR A 55 -1.67 -0.76 -16.33
CA THR A 55 -3.08 -1.17 -16.34
C THR A 55 -3.19 -2.59 -15.85
N TYR A 56 -4.25 -2.88 -15.09
CA TYR A 56 -4.49 -4.18 -14.47
C TYR A 56 -5.83 -4.72 -14.96
N LEU A 57 -5.81 -5.89 -15.58
CA LEU A 57 -7.01 -6.64 -15.93
C LEU A 57 -7.15 -7.82 -14.99
N ARG A 58 -8.38 -8.09 -14.59
CA ARG A 58 -8.70 -9.13 -13.61
C ARG A 58 -9.77 -10.04 -14.17
N ASP A 59 -9.67 -11.30 -13.80
CA ASP A 59 -10.70 -12.28 -14.10
C ASP A 59 -11.95 -12.05 -13.24
N ASN A 60 -13.02 -12.81 -13.51
CA ASN A 60 -14.29 -12.70 -12.76
C ASN A 60 -14.18 -13.07 -11.28
N THR A 61 -13.06 -13.64 -10.83
CA THR A 61 -12.78 -13.93 -9.42
C THR A 61 -11.88 -12.86 -8.77
N GLY A 62 -11.50 -11.83 -9.55
CA GLY A 62 -10.70 -10.71 -9.11
C GLY A 62 -9.20 -10.97 -9.03
N ARG A 63 -8.72 -12.10 -9.58
CA ARG A 63 -7.28 -12.41 -9.73
C ARG A 63 -6.71 -11.65 -10.93
N LEU A 64 -5.41 -11.37 -10.93
CA LEU A 64 -4.77 -10.61 -11.99
C LEU A 64 -4.66 -11.46 -13.26
N GLU A 65 -5.47 -11.17 -14.28
CA GLU A 65 -5.42 -11.89 -15.55
C GLU A 65 -4.29 -11.37 -16.44
N SER A 66 -4.12 -10.05 -16.46
CA SER A 66 -2.96 -9.42 -17.08
C SER A 66 -2.59 -8.12 -16.39
N PHE A 67 -1.33 -7.72 -16.51
CA PHE A 67 -0.94 -6.33 -16.30
C PHE A 67 -0.11 -5.84 -17.48
N ARG A 68 -0.35 -4.60 -17.87
CA ARG A 68 0.31 -3.97 -19.02
C ARG A 68 0.93 -2.64 -18.63
N GLN A 69 2.23 -2.52 -18.86
CA GLN A 69 2.99 -1.28 -18.78
C GLN A 69 3.18 -0.71 -20.19
N THR A 70 2.65 0.48 -20.42
CA THR A 70 2.70 1.18 -21.70
C THR A 70 3.71 2.31 -21.64
N PHE A 71 4.51 2.44 -22.68
CA PHE A 71 5.42 3.56 -22.93
C PHE A 71 5.18 4.14 -24.33
N PRO A 72 5.58 5.40 -24.59
CA PRO A 72 5.48 6.00 -25.94
C PRO A 72 6.09 5.14 -27.03
N ALA A 73 7.27 4.56 -26.77
CA ALA A 73 7.87 3.57 -27.64
C ALA A 73 7.23 2.20 -27.36
N ALA A 74 6.47 1.68 -28.32
CA ALA A 74 5.81 0.38 -28.17
C ALA A 74 6.78 -0.76 -27.89
N THR A 75 8.02 -0.69 -28.41
CA THR A 75 9.12 -1.63 -28.12
C THR A 75 9.47 -1.71 -26.64
N ASP A 76 9.15 -0.66 -25.87
CA ASP A 76 9.47 -0.60 -24.45
C ASP A 76 8.36 -1.15 -23.58
N SER A 77 7.15 -1.28 -24.13
CA SER A 77 5.97 -1.75 -23.41
C SER A 77 6.08 -3.22 -23.03
N LEU A 78 5.43 -3.57 -21.93
CA LEU A 78 5.38 -4.92 -21.39
C LEU A 78 3.93 -5.29 -21.13
N GLU A 79 3.54 -6.50 -21.52
CA GLU A 79 2.29 -7.11 -21.10
C GLU A 79 2.57 -8.50 -20.58
N ASN A 80 2.13 -8.76 -19.34
CA ASN A 80 2.22 -10.08 -18.74
C ASN A 80 0.83 -10.64 -18.56
N THR A 81 0.65 -11.91 -18.92
CA THR A 81 -0.60 -12.64 -18.71
C THR A 81 -0.38 -13.81 -17.76
N PHE A 82 -1.38 -14.10 -16.95
CA PHE A 82 -1.32 -15.11 -15.90
C PHE A 82 -2.40 -16.16 -16.09
N GLN A 83 -2.04 -17.42 -15.90
CA GLN A 83 -2.99 -18.51 -15.75
C GLN A 83 -2.82 -19.14 -14.38
N TYR A 84 -3.96 -19.50 -13.78
CA TYR A 84 -4.01 -20.02 -12.42
C TYR A 84 -4.42 -21.48 -12.38
N ASN A 85 -3.88 -22.23 -11.42
CA ASN A 85 -4.45 -23.52 -11.04
C ASN A 85 -5.75 -23.34 -10.23
N PRO A 86 -6.51 -24.42 -9.95
CA PRO A 86 -7.72 -24.33 -9.14
C PRO A 86 -7.51 -23.78 -7.71
N ALA A 87 -6.29 -23.87 -7.17
CA ALA A 87 -5.93 -23.31 -5.87
C ALA A 87 -5.59 -21.81 -5.93
N GLY A 88 -5.64 -21.18 -7.10
CA GLY A 88 -5.36 -19.75 -7.27
C GLY A 88 -3.87 -19.39 -7.37
N GLN A 89 -2.98 -20.37 -7.50
CA GLN A 89 -1.56 -20.12 -7.74
C GLN A 89 -1.29 -19.95 -9.24
N ILE A 90 -0.37 -19.06 -9.59
CA ILE A 90 0.14 -18.85 -10.94
C ILE A 90 0.77 -20.16 -11.42
N ARG A 91 0.12 -20.78 -12.40
CA ARG A 91 0.62 -21.97 -13.11
C ARG A 91 1.44 -21.57 -14.34
N GLN A 92 1.13 -20.43 -14.94
CA GLN A 92 1.83 -19.91 -16.10
C GLN A 92 1.86 -18.39 -16.05
N LEU A 93 3.04 -17.83 -16.28
CA LEU A 93 3.28 -16.42 -16.56
C LEU A 93 3.83 -16.33 -17.98
N VAL A 94 3.17 -15.58 -18.86
CA VAL A 94 3.69 -15.26 -20.19
C VAL A 94 4.15 -13.81 -20.18
N GLN A 95 5.45 -13.60 -20.30
CA GLN A 95 6.04 -12.27 -20.41
C GLN A 95 6.08 -11.84 -21.88
N GLY A 96 5.39 -10.75 -22.23
CA GLY A 96 5.21 -10.32 -23.61
C GLY A 96 6.37 -9.52 -24.21
N ASN A 97 7.38 -9.16 -23.40
CA ASN A 97 8.56 -8.45 -23.88
C ASN A 97 9.84 -9.03 -23.28
N ASP A 98 10.61 -9.65 -24.16
CA ASP A 98 11.85 -10.36 -23.91
C ASP A 98 12.99 -9.53 -23.33
N GLN A 99 12.90 -8.19 -23.38
CA GLN A 99 13.86 -7.27 -22.77
C GLN A 99 13.76 -7.22 -21.25
N TYR A 100 12.67 -7.72 -20.67
CA TYR A 100 12.46 -7.79 -19.22
C TYR A 100 12.75 -9.19 -18.65
N ASN A 101 13.12 -10.16 -19.51
CA ASN A 101 13.42 -11.51 -19.08
C ASN A 101 14.81 -11.56 -18.45
N PHE A 102 14.90 -12.17 -17.28
CA PHE A 102 16.18 -12.53 -16.68
C PHE A 102 16.82 -13.66 -17.48
N ARG A 103 18.05 -13.45 -17.97
CA ARG A 103 18.76 -14.39 -18.88
C ARG A 103 20.06 -14.94 -18.30
N GLU A 104 20.42 -14.51 -17.10
CA GLU A 104 21.67 -14.93 -16.46
C GLU A 104 21.50 -16.25 -15.72
N VAL A 105 22.61 -16.90 -15.39
CA VAL A 105 22.59 -18.14 -14.61
C VAL A 105 22.55 -17.77 -13.13
N ALA A 106 21.65 -18.41 -12.37
CA ALA A 106 21.60 -18.25 -10.92
C ALA A 106 22.98 -18.54 -10.30
N ASN A 107 23.46 -17.61 -9.48
CA ASN A 107 24.87 -17.54 -9.07
C ASN A 107 25.35 -18.67 -8.15
N ARG A 108 24.48 -19.60 -7.71
CA ARG A 108 24.89 -20.68 -6.80
C ARG A 108 24.11 -21.98 -7.00
N THR A 109 24.77 -22.94 -7.66
CA THR A 109 24.30 -24.31 -7.83
C THR A 109 25.16 -25.28 -7.00
N GLY A 110 24.59 -26.42 -6.62
CA GLY A 110 25.32 -27.48 -5.91
C GLY A 110 24.54 -28.09 -4.74
N VAL A 111 25.23 -28.90 -3.94
CA VAL A 111 24.64 -29.60 -2.78
C VAL A 111 24.62 -28.67 -1.56
N TYR A 112 23.44 -28.46 -1.01
CA TYR A 112 23.25 -27.72 0.24
C TYR A 112 23.14 -28.73 1.39
N VAL A 113 23.98 -28.58 2.42
CA VAL A 113 24.02 -29.50 3.57
C VAL A 113 23.48 -28.77 4.81
N PRO A 114 22.19 -28.96 5.17
CA PRO A 114 21.62 -28.35 6.36
C PRO A 114 21.93 -29.15 7.65
N ASN A 115 21.75 -28.50 8.80
CA ASN A 115 21.70 -29.14 10.12
C ASN A 115 20.24 -29.24 10.63
N GLY A 116 20.05 -29.81 11.83
CA GLY A 116 18.72 -29.94 12.46
C GLY A 116 18.05 -28.64 12.89
N LEU A 117 18.69 -27.48 12.68
CA LEU A 117 18.16 -26.14 12.93
C LEU A 117 17.84 -25.40 11.61
N ASN A 118 17.82 -26.11 10.48
CA ASN A 118 17.63 -25.55 9.13
C ASN A 118 18.73 -24.58 8.67
N GLN A 119 19.88 -24.58 9.34
CA GLN A 119 21.06 -23.80 8.98
C GLN A 119 21.93 -24.58 8.01
N TYR A 120 22.48 -23.91 7.00
CA TYR A 120 23.47 -24.54 6.13
C TYR A 120 24.82 -24.67 6.85
N ARG A 121 25.43 -25.86 6.76
CA ARG A 121 26.81 -26.15 7.18
C ARG A 121 27.79 -25.99 6.03
N SER A 122 27.37 -26.38 4.83
CA SER A 122 28.14 -26.16 3.62
C SER A 122 27.22 -26.06 2.39
N ILE A 123 27.72 -25.39 1.37
CA ILE A 123 27.10 -25.30 0.05
C ILE A 123 28.18 -25.60 -0.98
N ASN A 124 28.05 -26.73 -1.68
CA ASN A 124 29.05 -27.22 -2.62
C ASN A 124 30.46 -27.27 -1.98
N ASP A 125 30.53 -27.91 -0.80
CA ASP A 125 31.72 -28.05 0.06
C ASP A 125 32.31 -26.74 0.62
N ARG A 126 31.76 -25.58 0.28
CA ARG A 126 32.14 -24.31 0.91
C ARG A 126 31.46 -24.19 2.28
N PRO A 127 32.20 -23.93 3.37
CA PRO A 127 31.63 -23.84 4.69
C PRO A 127 30.69 -22.63 4.81
N VAL A 128 29.63 -22.82 5.58
CA VAL A 128 28.66 -21.79 5.97
C VAL A 128 28.51 -21.87 7.48
N SER A 129 28.55 -20.72 8.17
CA SER A 129 28.57 -20.67 9.63
C SER A 129 27.52 -19.73 10.19
N HIS A 130 26.97 -20.08 11.35
CA HIS A 130 25.95 -19.32 12.06
C HIS A 130 26.37 -19.09 13.51
N ASP A 131 25.87 -18.02 14.14
CA ASP A 131 26.05 -17.78 15.57
C ASP A 131 25.07 -18.61 16.42
N ALA A 132 25.15 -18.45 17.76
CA ALA A 132 24.28 -19.16 18.70
C ALA A 132 22.80 -18.73 18.65
N LYS A 133 22.48 -17.56 18.06
CA LYS A 133 21.11 -17.10 17.82
C LYS A 133 20.59 -17.53 16.45
N GLY A 134 21.44 -18.14 15.64
CA GLY A 134 21.12 -18.63 14.31
C GLY A 134 21.33 -17.60 13.20
N ASN A 135 21.99 -16.47 13.44
CA ASN A 135 22.30 -15.54 12.36
C ASN A 135 23.47 -16.06 11.54
N LEU A 136 23.41 -15.92 10.21
CA LEU A 136 24.51 -16.28 9.32
C LEU A 136 25.71 -15.37 9.56
N ILE A 137 26.86 -15.91 9.97
CA ILE A 137 28.09 -15.13 10.28
C ILE A 137 29.19 -15.26 9.22
N ALA A 138 29.14 -16.29 8.36
CA ALA A 138 30.09 -16.43 7.27
C ALA A 138 29.51 -17.23 6.11
N ASP A 139 29.65 -16.70 4.90
CA ASP A 139 29.29 -17.38 3.66
C ASP A 139 30.04 -16.78 2.45
N ASP A 140 30.58 -17.64 1.59
CA ASP A 140 31.18 -17.28 0.30
C ASP A 140 32.19 -16.12 0.37
N GLY A 141 33.06 -16.14 1.40
CA GLY A 141 34.09 -15.12 1.62
C GLY A 141 33.59 -13.81 2.24
N ARG A 142 32.30 -13.70 2.57
CA ARG A 142 31.73 -12.63 3.40
C ARG A 142 31.61 -13.08 4.86
N THR A 143 31.77 -12.13 5.77
CA THR A 143 31.43 -12.30 7.18
C THR A 143 30.35 -11.31 7.58
N TYR A 144 29.61 -11.63 8.63
CA TYR A 144 28.49 -10.82 9.12
C TYR A 144 28.53 -10.73 10.64
N ARG A 145 28.22 -9.57 11.20
CA ARG A 145 28.10 -9.33 12.64
C ARG A 145 26.76 -8.70 12.96
N TYR A 146 26.20 -9.07 14.10
CA TYR A 146 24.86 -8.65 14.52
C TYR A 146 24.88 -8.05 15.93
N ASP A 147 23.90 -7.22 16.23
CA ASP A 147 23.65 -6.73 17.58
C ASP A 147 22.86 -7.75 18.42
N MET A 148 22.46 -7.34 19.63
CA MET A 148 21.66 -8.18 20.51
C MET A 148 20.21 -8.40 20.04
N GLU A 149 19.71 -7.57 19.13
CA GLU A 149 18.37 -7.60 18.54
C GLU A 149 18.36 -8.30 17.16
N ASN A 150 19.49 -8.88 16.74
CA ASN A 150 19.71 -9.53 15.44
C ASN A 150 19.73 -8.58 14.22
N HIS A 151 19.92 -7.27 14.43
CA HIS A 151 20.20 -6.37 13.32
C HIS A 151 21.61 -6.58 12.79
N LEU A 152 21.76 -6.63 11.47
CA LEU A 152 23.07 -6.77 10.81
C LEU A 152 23.86 -5.48 10.96
N LEU A 153 24.97 -5.48 11.70
CA LEU A 153 25.81 -4.31 11.96
C LEU A 153 26.96 -4.17 10.97
N ASP A 154 27.63 -5.27 10.64
CA ASP A 154 28.84 -5.23 9.81
C ASP A 154 28.83 -6.35 8.77
N THR A 155 29.37 -6.05 7.59
CA THR A 155 29.80 -7.09 6.64
C THR A 155 31.29 -7.01 6.41
N GLY A 156 31.97 -8.16 6.31
CA GLY A 156 33.35 -8.26 5.86
C GLY A 156 33.49 -8.79 4.43
N GLY A 157 34.71 -8.77 3.89
CA GLY A 157 35.02 -9.22 2.52
C GLY A 157 35.39 -8.05 1.59
N SER A 158 35.18 -8.23 0.28
CA SER A 158 35.57 -7.25 -0.74
C SER A 158 34.80 -5.91 -0.72
N LYS A 159 33.64 -5.89 -0.05
CA LYS A 159 32.82 -4.71 0.23
C LYS A 159 32.44 -4.72 1.70
N ALA A 160 33.44 -4.52 2.55
CA ALA A 160 33.19 -4.38 3.97
C ALA A 160 32.29 -3.16 4.22
N SER A 161 31.32 -3.32 5.11
CA SER A 161 30.32 -2.28 5.36
C SER A 161 29.93 -2.21 6.82
N THR A 162 29.42 -1.05 7.21
CA THR A 162 28.76 -0.85 8.50
C THR A 162 27.34 -0.34 8.27
N LEU A 163 26.41 -0.87 9.02
CA LEU A 163 24.98 -0.55 8.98
C LEU A 163 24.59 -0.01 10.36
N THR A 164 23.85 1.09 10.37
CA THR A 164 23.34 1.71 11.59
C THR A 164 21.83 1.80 11.50
N TYR A 165 21.17 1.61 12.62
CA TYR A 165 19.72 1.62 12.73
C TYR A 165 19.26 2.77 13.61
N ASP A 166 18.09 3.32 13.31
CA ASP A 166 17.45 4.30 14.18
C ASP A 166 16.79 3.63 15.38
N THR A 167 16.21 4.44 16.26
CA THR A 167 15.54 3.96 17.48
C THR A 167 14.28 3.13 17.23
N LEU A 168 13.79 3.09 15.98
CA LEU A 168 12.67 2.26 15.56
C LEU A 168 13.14 0.97 14.87
N GLY A 169 14.45 0.72 14.80
CA GLY A 169 15.02 -0.46 14.15
C GLY A 169 15.11 -0.36 12.63
N ARG A 170 14.90 0.82 12.04
CA ARG A 170 15.01 1.03 10.58
C ARG A 170 16.46 1.35 10.21
N LEU A 171 16.95 0.81 9.09
CA LEU A 171 18.29 1.09 8.57
C LEU A 171 18.46 2.59 8.28
N SER A 172 19.16 3.31 9.14
CA SER A 172 19.33 4.77 9.03
C SER A 172 20.60 5.16 8.26
N GLN A 173 21.62 4.30 8.25
CA GLN A 173 22.88 4.57 7.56
C GLN A 173 23.55 3.29 7.06
N LEU A 174 24.13 3.36 5.87
CA LEU A 174 25.02 2.36 5.30
C LEU A 174 26.33 3.03 4.91
N ASN A 175 27.45 2.54 5.44
CA ASN A 175 28.78 2.94 5.00
C ASN A 175 29.41 1.77 4.24
N VAL A 176 29.79 2.01 2.99
CA VAL A 176 30.58 1.06 2.17
C VAL A 176 31.74 1.83 1.55
N ASP A 177 32.95 1.29 1.71
CA ASP A 177 34.18 1.99 1.32
C ASP A 177 34.21 3.41 1.94
N GLU A 178 34.38 4.46 1.13
CA GLU A 178 34.38 5.87 1.56
C GLU A 178 33.01 6.55 1.40
N THR A 179 31.96 5.78 1.09
CA THR A 179 30.61 6.31 0.84
C THR A 179 29.69 6.06 2.03
N THR A 180 29.23 7.13 2.65
CA THR A 180 28.17 7.11 3.67
C THR A 180 26.84 7.45 3.01
N THR A 181 25.88 6.52 3.05
CA THR A 181 24.49 6.76 2.63
C THR A 181 23.60 6.80 3.86
N GLN A 182 22.90 7.91 4.06
CA GLN A 182 21.90 8.07 5.11
C GLN A 182 20.49 7.99 4.51
N PHE A 183 19.60 7.33 5.24
CA PHE A 183 18.24 7.03 4.83
C PHE A 183 17.25 7.83 5.68
N GLN A 184 16.38 8.58 5.03
CA GLN A 184 15.33 9.36 5.68
C GLN A 184 13.97 8.72 5.41
N TYR A 185 13.19 8.54 6.47
CA TYR A 185 11.90 7.84 6.41
C TYR A 185 10.73 8.75 6.78
N ASP A 186 9.58 8.48 6.15
CA ASP A 186 8.25 8.92 6.58
C ASP A 186 7.41 7.67 6.85
N GLY A 187 7.01 7.44 8.10
CA GLY A 187 6.55 6.12 8.53
C GLY A 187 7.58 5.03 8.17
N ASP A 188 7.17 3.94 7.53
CA ASP A 188 8.10 2.91 7.06
C ASP A 188 8.67 3.16 5.66
N ALA A 189 8.21 4.21 4.98
CA ALA A 189 8.61 4.52 3.61
C ALA A 189 9.93 5.30 3.59
N LEU A 190 10.93 4.77 2.86
CA LEU A 190 12.17 5.50 2.58
C LEU A 190 11.88 6.63 1.60
N VAL A 191 11.96 7.89 2.07
CA VAL A 191 11.62 9.09 1.28
C VAL A 191 12.82 9.90 0.81
N GLY A 192 14.01 9.67 1.38
CA GLY A 192 15.22 10.39 0.99
C GLY A 192 16.52 9.62 1.20
N GLU A 193 17.48 9.80 0.29
CA GLU A 193 18.86 9.33 0.43
C GLU A 193 19.84 10.50 0.43
N TYR A 194 20.72 10.53 1.42
CA TYR A 194 21.81 11.49 1.51
C TYR A 194 23.14 10.75 1.39
N VAL A 195 23.91 11.06 0.35
CA VAL A 195 25.26 10.51 0.17
C VAL A 195 26.26 11.56 0.63
N ASN A 196 27.08 11.19 1.62
CA ASN A 196 28.07 12.06 2.23
C ASN A 196 27.49 13.43 2.65
N GLY A 197 26.28 13.41 3.23
CA GLY A 197 25.55 14.61 3.69
C GLY A 197 24.79 15.38 2.61
N SER A 198 24.95 15.03 1.33
CA SER A 198 24.23 15.67 0.22
C SER A 198 23.01 14.84 -0.18
N LEU A 199 21.84 15.47 -0.27
CA LEU A 199 20.65 14.80 -0.76
C LEU A 199 20.81 14.41 -2.23
N THR A 200 20.76 13.11 -2.52
CA THR A 200 20.94 12.57 -3.87
C THR A 200 19.67 11.97 -4.45
N ARG A 201 18.72 11.52 -3.61
CA ARG A 201 17.43 11.03 -4.08
C ARG A 201 16.27 11.38 -3.16
N ARG A 202 15.10 11.58 -3.76
CA ARG A 202 13.80 11.57 -3.06
C ARG A 202 12.85 10.59 -3.69
N TYR A 203 11.92 10.11 -2.88
CA TYR A 203 10.93 9.13 -3.30
C TYR A 203 9.52 9.56 -2.97
N VAL A 204 8.61 9.23 -3.88
CA VAL A 204 7.17 9.34 -3.73
C VAL A 204 6.61 7.95 -3.82
N HIS A 205 5.97 7.50 -2.74
CA HIS A 205 5.39 6.17 -2.63
C HIS A 205 3.89 6.20 -2.96
N GLY A 206 3.37 5.06 -3.37
CA GLY A 206 1.96 4.82 -3.58
C GLY A 206 1.21 4.54 -2.29
N ASP A 207 -0.06 4.16 -2.43
CA ASP A 207 -0.91 3.70 -1.34
C ASP A 207 -0.61 2.25 -0.91
N GLN A 208 0.40 1.60 -1.48
CA GLN A 208 0.75 0.22 -1.13
C GLN A 208 2.10 0.13 -0.43
N VAL A 209 2.23 -0.90 0.42
CA VAL A 209 3.50 -1.22 1.07
C VAL A 209 4.55 -1.57 0.00
N ASP A 210 5.74 -0.99 0.15
CA ASP A 210 6.89 -1.16 -0.75
C ASP A 210 6.61 -0.78 -2.20
N GLU A 211 5.83 0.30 -2.40
CA GLU A 211 5.45 0.79 -3.73
C GLU A 211 6.03 2.17 -4.04
N PRO A 212 7.31 2.26 -4.43
CA PRO A 212 7.89 3.52 -4.88
C PRO A 212 7.40 3.82 -6.31
N TRP A 213 6.74 4.97 -6.52
CA TRP A 213 6.22 5.37 -7.83
C TRP A 213 7.12 6.34 -8.58
N VAL A 214 7.73 7.28 -7.86
CA VAL A 214 8.57 8.32 -8.45
C VAL A 214 9.84 8.46 -7.63
N GLN A 215 10.97 8.46 -8.32
CA GLN A 215 12.28 8.85 -7.80
C GLN A 215 12.66 10.20 -8.43
N PHE A 216 13.27 11.06 -7.63
CA PHE A 216 13.93 12.28 -8.09
C PHE A 216 15.42 12.16 -7.83
N ASN A 217 16.24 12.39 -8.86
CA ASN A 217 17.68 12.43 -8.71
C ASN A 217 18.16 13.86 -8.46
N GLY A 218 18.95 14.05 -7.40
CA GLY A 218 19.47 15.34 -6.97
C GLY A 218 18.58 16.03 -5.93
N ASN A 219 18.80 17.34 -5.77
CA ASN A 219 18.17 18.13 -4.70
C ASN A 219 16.82 18.75 -5.09
N GLY A 220 16.41 18.66 -6.37
CA GLY A 220 15.21 19.26 -6.93
C GLY A 220 14.06 18.27 -7.17
N VAL A 221 12.96 18.79 -7.73
CA VAL A 221 11.81 18.01 -8.21
C VAL A 221 11.42 18.37 -9.65
N ALA A 222 12.37 18.92 -10.41
CA ALA A 222 12.16 19.35 -11.78
C ALA A 222 11.88 18.14 -12.69
N PRO A 223 11.19 18.32 -13.84
CA PRO A 223 10.95 17.23 -14.79
C PRO A 223 12.22 16.49 -15.26
N SER A 224 13.38 17.16 -15.31
CA SER A 224 14.67 16.54 -15.65
C SER A 224 15.15 15.51 -14.62
N ASP A 225 14.75 15.69 -13.36
CA ASP A 225 15.21 14.90 -12.22
C ASP A 225 14.29 13.70 -11.97
N ARG A 226 13.07 13.74 -12.52
CA ARG A 226 12.02 12.73 -12.35
C ARG A 226 12.33 11.41 -13.05
N ARG A 227 12.11 10.32 -12.33
CA ARG A 227 12.19 8.94 -12.78
C ARG A 227 10.92 8.25 -12.32
N TYR A 228 10.09 7.83 -13.25
CA TYR A 228 8.92 7.01 -12.94
C TYR A 228 9.34 5.57 -12.82
N LEU A 229 9.05 4.97 -11.68
CA LEU A 229 9.37 3.58 -11.41
C LEU A 229 8.18 2.69 -11.80
N PHE A 230 8.51 1.57 -12.42
CA PHE A 230 7.55 0.59 -12.91
C PHE A 230 7.83 -0.75 -12.24
N ALA A 231 6.87 -1.20 -11.44
CA ALA A 231 6.93 -2.46 -10.73
C ALA A 231 6.19 -3.57 -11.49
N ASP A 232 6.69 -4.79 -11.40
CA ASP A 232 6.00 -5.98 -11.88
C ASP A 232 4.84 -6.41 -10.95
N HIS A 233 4.24 -7.56 -11.21
CA HIS A 233 3.12 -8.09 -10.43
C HIS A 233 3.45 -8.41 -8.96
N GLN A 234 4.71 -8.67 -8.60
CA GLN A 234 5.14 -8.92 -7.23
C GLN A 234 5.53 -7.62 -6.50
N GLY A 235 5.76 -6.55 -7.26
CA GLY A 235 6.24 -5.26 -6.77
C GLY A 235 7.71 -4.99 -7.09
N SER A 236 8.40 -5.89 -7.79
CA SER A 236 9.80 -5.70 -8.16
C SER A 236 9.95 -4.56 -9.17
N VAL A 237 10.85 -3.60 -8.92
CA VAL A 237 11.09 -2.48 -9.84
C VAL A 237 11.86 -2.99 -11.06
N ILE A 238 11.18 -3.07 -12.20
CA ILE A 238 11.67 -3.62 -13.47
C ILE A 238 11.97 -2.57 -14.54
N ALA A 239 11.48 -1.34 -14.39
CA ALA A 239 11.73 -0.28 -15.36
C ALA A 239 11.76 1.11 -14.74
N GLN A 240 12.46 2.01 -15.44
CA GLN A 240 12.44 3.44 -15.17
C GLN A 240 12.32 4.23 -16.46
N ALA A 241 11.45 5.23 -16.45
CA ALA A 241 11.34 6.17 -17.55
C ALA A 241 11.40 7.62 -17.07
N ASN A 242 11.88 8.51 -17.94
CA ASN A 242 11.93 9.94 -17.66
C ASN A 242 10.56 10.61 -17.85
N ASN A 243 10.49 11.93 -17.62
CA ASN A 243 9.24 12.69 -17.74
C ASN A 243 8.63 12.73 -19.15
N SER A 244 9.43 12.50 -20.20
CA SER A 244 8.97 12.43 -21.58
C SER A 244 8.59 11.00 -22.02
N GLY A 245 8.69 10.03 -21.09
CA GLY A 245 8.39 8.62 -21.34
C GLY A 245 9.48 7.85 -22.08
N ALA A 246 10.69 8.40 -22.20
CA ALA A 246 11.83 7.63 -22.69
C ALA A 246 12.32 6.65 -21.61
N MET A 247 12.51 5.39 -22.00
CA MET A 247 13.08 4.35 -21.15
C MET A 247 14.52 4.70 -20.78
N LEU A 248 14.86 4.56 -19.50
CA LEU A 248 16.20 4.81 -18.96
C LEU A 248 16.88 3.52 -18.52
N VAL A 249 16.11 2.63 -17.88
CA VAL A 249 16.62 1.43 -17.23
C VAL A 249 15.60 0.32 -17.39
N ARG A 250 16.08 -0.89 -17.69
CA ARG A 250 15.35 -2.13 -17.46
C ARG A 250 16.11 -2.96 -16.46
N ASN A 251 15.43 -3.34 -15.40
CA ASN A 251 15.90 -4.28 -14.40
C ASN A 251 15.20 -5.62 -14.64
N SER A 252 15.91 -6.72 -14.40
CA SER A 252 15.30 -8.06 -14.37
C SER A 252 15.83 -8.86 -13.19
N TYR A 253 15.04 -9.82 -12.72
CA TYR A 253 15.37 -10.66 -11.58
C TYR A 253 15.02 -12.10 -11.86
N ASP A 254 15.75 -13.03 -11.24
CA ASP A 254 15.30 -14.41 -11.15
C ASP A 254 14.12 -14.54 -10.15
N PRO A 255 13.47 -15.71 -10.04
CA PRO A 255 12.34 -15.90 -9.13
C PRO A 255 12.63 -15.63 -7.66
N TYR A 256 13.90 -15.73 -7.22
CA TYR A 256 14.33 -15.46 -5.84
C TYR A 256 14.95 -14.07 -5.69
N GLY A 257 14.85 -13.21 -6.70
CA GLY A 257 15.29 -11.83 -6.65
C GLY A 257 16.77 -11.60 -6.93
N ILE A 258 17.49 -12.57 -7.52
CA ILE A 258 18.85 -12.33 -8.01
C ILE A 258 18.76 -11.30 -9.14
N PRO A 259 19.37 -10.12 -8.99
CA PRO A 259 19.30 -9.08 -10.02
C PRO A 259 20.22 -9.41 -11.19
N ALA A 260 19.80 -9.08 -12.41
CA ALA A 260 20.69 -9.11 -13.57
C ALA A 260 21.85 -8.13 -13.41
N THR A 261 22.96 -8.46 -14.06
CA THR A 261 24.14 -7.62 -14.15
C THR A 261 23.75 -6.28 -14.77
N GLY A 262 24.05 -5.20 -14.04
CA GLY A 262 23.73 -3.85 -14.50
C GLY A 262 22.33 -3.34 -14.12
N ASN A 263 21.50 -4.12 -13.40
CA ASN A 263 20.34 -3.54 -12.72
C ASN A 263 20.78 -2.33 -11.90
N VAL A 264 19.98 -1.27 -11.78
CA VAL A 264 20.34 -0.07 -10.99
C VAL A 264 19.28 0.30 -9.92
N ASP A 265 19.57 1.36 -9.16
CA ASP A 265 18.75 1.97 -8.09
C ASP A 265 18.64 1.23 -6.75
N ARG A 266 17.89 1.89 -5.82
CA ARG A 266 17.75 1.53 -4.41
C ARG A 266 16.58 0.59 -4.15
N PHE A 267 15.51 0.67 -4.93
CA PHE A 267 14.38 -0.25 -4.80
C PHE A 267 14.49 -1.34 -5.86
N GLY A 268 14.47 -2.59 -5.41
CA GLY A 268 14.74 -3.75 -6.23
C GLY A 268 13.61 -4.77 -6.23
N PHE A 269 13.97 -6.01 -5.93
CA PHE A 269 13.05 -7.15 -5.86
C PHE A 269 11.95 -6.91 -4.81
N THR A 270 10.69 -7.13 -5.20
CA THR A 270 9.48 -6.86 -4.40
C THR A 270 9.36 -5.45 -3.82
N GLY A 271 10.06 -4.47 -4.41
CA GLY A 271 10.02 -3.07 -3.95
C GLY A 271 10.88 -2.80 -2.72
N GLN A 272 11.64 -3.79 -2.25
CA GLN A 272 12.48 -3.66 -1.06
C GLN A 272 13.75 -2.85 -1.33
N THR A 273 14.34 -2.35 -0.24
CA THR A 273 15.62 -1.64 -0.29
C THR A 273 16.74 -2.61 -0.65
N TRP A 274 17.29 -2.46 -1.85
CA TRP A 274 18.43 -3.22 -2.34
C TRP A 274 19.75 -2.57 -1.88
N LEU A 275 20.50 -3.30 -1.05
CA LEU A 275 21.87 -2.98 -0.66
C LEU A 275 22.82 -3.58 -1.69
N ARG A 276 22.87 -2.92 -2.86
CA ARG A 276 23.59 -3.37 -4.05
C ARG A 276 25.02 -3.80 -3.78
N GLU A 277 25.75 -3.00 -3.01
CA GLU A 277 27.16 -3.22 -2.70
C GLU A 277 27.37 -4.55 -1.97
N LEU A 278 26.36 -4.99 -1.23
CA LEU A 278 26.35 -6.23 -0.47
C LEU A 278 25.71 -7.38 -1.25
N GLY A 279 24.89 -7.08 -2.24
CA GLY A 279 24.06 -8.06 -2.95
C GLY A 279 22.91 -8.59 -2.08
N LEU A 280 22.44 -7.79 -1.12
CA LEU A 280 21.42 -8.15 -0.14
C LEU A 280 20.22 -7.21 -0.24
N ASN A 281 19.04 -7.68 0.16
CA ASN A 281 17.85 -6.83 0.27
C ASN A 281 17.49 -6.65 1.74
N TYR A 282 17.20 -5.41 2.13
CA TYR A 282 16.76 -5.06 3.46
C TYR A 282 15.22 -5.08 3.53
N TYR A 283 14.69 -5.98 4.36
CA TYR A 283 13.26 -6.25 4.57
C TYR A 283 12.83 -5.77 5.95
N LYS A 284 13.34 -4.62 6.41
CA LYS A 284 12.97 -4.01 7.70
C LYS A 284 13.43 -4.84 8.90
N ALA A 285 12.75 -5.94 9.21
CA ALA A 285 13.11 -6.85 10.32
C ALA A 285 14.27 -7.80 10.00
N ARG A 286 14.46 -8.17 8.73
CA ARG A 286 15.50 -9.12 8.30
C ARG A 286 16.26 -8.64 7.07
N VAL A 287 17.42 -9.24 6.84
CA VAL A 287 18.20 -9.07 5.62
C VAL A 287 18.07 -10.33 4.79
N TYR A 288 17.59 -10.18 3.55
CA TYR A 288 17.37 -11.26 2.60
C TYR A 288 18.57 -11.41 1.67
N SER A 289 18.99 -12.66 1.44
CA SER A 289 20.01 -13.01 0.45
C SER A 289 19.36 -13.69 -0.75
N PRO A 290 19.24 -13.00 -1.90
CA PRO A 290 18.76 -13.61 -3.14
C PRO A 290 19.61 -14.81 -3.58
N LYS A 291 20.92 -14.75 -3.33
CA LYS A 291 21.85 -15.83 -3.70
C LYS A 291 21.59 -17.12 -2.91
N LEU A 292 21.06 -17.02 -1.70
CA LEU A 292 20.68 -18.17 -0.88
C LEU A 292 19.18 -18.49 -0.96
N GLY A 293 18.35 -17.57 -1.48
CA GLY A 293 16.90 -17.69 -1.48
C GLY A 293 16.28 -17.66 -0.07
N ARG A 294 16.93 -17.00 0.90
CA ARG A 294 16.51 -16.99 2.31
C ARG A 294 17.04 -15.79 3.09
N PHE A 295 16.50 -15.58 4.28
CA PHE A 295 16.98 -14.58 5.22
C PHE A 295 18.29 -14.98 5.90
N LEU A 296 19.09 -13.98 6.29
CA LEU A 296 20.33 -14.16 7.02
C LEU A 296 20.10 -14.41 8.52
N GLN A 297 18.97 -13.94 9.04
CA GLN A 297 18.54 -14.10 10.43
C GLN A 297 17.37 -15.07 10.53
N THR A 298 17.18 -15.63 11.72
CA THR A 298 15.95 -16.34 12.08
C THR A 298 14.78 -15.37 12.13
N ASP A 299 13.58 -15.88 11.84
CA ASP A 299 12.35 -15.10 11.95
C ASP A 299 12.12 -14.59 13.40
N PRO A 300 11.94 -13.27 13.63
CA PRO A 300 11.60 -12.73 14.93
C PRO A 300 10.31 -13.29 15.54
N ILE A 301 9.35 -13.74 14.72
CA ILE A 301 8.12 -14.39 15.21
C ILE A 301 8.28 -15.92 15.35
N GLY A 302 9.49 -16.44 15.12
CA GLY A 302 9.83 -17.85 15.25
C GLY A 302 9.05 -18.73 14.29
N TYR A 303 8.51 -19.85 14.80
CA TYR A 303 7.77 -20.84 14.01
C TYR A 303 6.31 -20.46 13.77
N ALA A 304 5.89 -19.24 14.09
CA ALA A 304 4.52 -18.80 13.88
C ALA A 304 4.17 -18.69 12.38
N ASP A 305 5.16 -18.47 11.53
CA ASP A 305 5.02 -18.45 10.08
C ASP A 305 5.33 -19.82 9.46
N ASP A 306 6.61 -20.21 9.41
CA ASP A 306 7.07 -21.49 8.82
C ASP A 306 7.87 -22.33 9.83
N PHE A 307 7.87 -23.65 9.64
CA PHE A 307 8.74 -24.56 10.38
C PHE A 307 10.23 -24.34 10.06
N ASN A 308 10.53 -23.74 8.90
CA ASN A 308 11.86 -23.26 8.59
C ASN A 308 11.92 -21.73 8.73
N VAL A 309 12.49 -21.29 9.86
CA VAL A 309 12.65 -19.88 10.27
C VAL A 309 13.53 -19.01 9.36
N TYR A 310 14.09 -19.57 8.29
CA TYR A 310 14.86 -18.84 7.29
C TYR A 310 14.13 -18.71 5.95
N THR A 311 13.09 -19.52 5.70
CA THR A 311 12.44 -19.62 4.39
C THR A 311 11.92 -18.25 3.96
N TYR A 312 12.12 -17.92 2.68
CA TYR A 312 11.41 -16.83 2.05
C TYR A 312 10.10 -17.36 1.47
N VAL A 313 8.97 -16.87 2.00
CA VAL A 313 7.61 -17.10 1.49
C VAL A 313 7.30 -18.54 1.07
N TYR A 314 7.57 -19.50 1.97
CA TYR A 314 7.27 -20.93 1.75
C TYR A 314 7.95 -21.55 0.50
N ASN A 315 9.02 -20.92 -0.01
CA ASN A 315 9.67 -21.24 -1.28
C ASN A 315 8.73 -21.09 -2.52
N ASP A 316 7.70 -20.24 -2.41
CA ASP A 316 6.81 -19.89 -3.52
C ASP A 316 6.89 -18.39 -3.85
N PRO A 317 8.09 -17.85 -4.18
CA PRO A 317 8.27 -16.41 -4.38
C PRO A 317 7.44 -15.89 -5.55
N THR A 318 7.18 -16.68 -6.59
CA THR A 318 6.34 -16.29 -7.73
C THR A 318 4.93 -15.86 -7.31
N ASN A 319 4.37 -16.47 -6.26
CA ASN A 319 2.99 -16.22 -5.83
C ASN A 319 2.88 -15.29 -4.61
N MET A 320 4.01 -15.02 -3.95
CA MET A 320 4.02 -14.49 -2.59
C MET A 320 5.16 -13.49 -2.39
N ARG A 321 4.95 -12.55 -1.46
CA ARG A 321 5.98 -11.61 -1.01
C ARG A 321 5.88 -11.43 0.50
N ASP A 322 7.00 -11.09 1.14
CA ASP A 322 7.08 -10.71 2.56
C ASP A 322 7.38 -9.20 2.64
N PRO A 323 6.39 -8.33 2.93
CA PRO A 323 6.63 -6.89 3.02
C PRO A 323 7.40 -6.45 4.28
N SER A 324 7.31 -7.20 5.38
CA SER A 324 7.81 -6.77 6.69
C SER A 324 9.10 -7.47 7.12
N GLY A 325 9.47 -8.54 6.43
CA GLY A 325 10.52 -9.44 6.88
C GLY A 325 10.12 -10.25 8.11
N THR A 326 8.83 -10.36 8.44
CA THR A 326 8.32 -11.14 9.60
C THR A 326 7.01 -11.86 9.31
N GLU A 327 6.37 -11.59 8.18
CA GLU A 327 5.02 -12.07 7.92
C GLU A 327 5.00 -13.25 6.95
N GLY A 328 4.09 -14.19 7.25
CA GLY A 328 3.56 -15.11 6.24
C GLY A 328 2.83 -14.38 5.12
N PRO A 329 2.78 -14.97 3.92
CA PRO A 329 2.60 -14.32 2.65
C PRO A 329 1.30 -13.52 2.57
N CYS A 330 1.43 -12.27 2.17
CA CYS A 330 0.37 -11.63 1.40
C CYS A 330 0.35 -12.31 0.02
N PHE A 331 -0.74 -13.01 -0.33
CA PHE A 331 -0.97 -13.47 -1.70
C PHE A 331 -0.79 -12.29 -2.67
N ALA A 332 -0.13 -12.48 -3.81
CA ALA A 332 0.16 -11.46 -4.82
C ALA A 332 -1.08 -10.90 -5.57
N ALA A 333 -2.15 -10.56 -4.84
CA ALA A 333 -3.01 -9.44 -5.19
C ALA A 333 -2.38 -8.18 -4.57
N PRO A 334 -2.53 -6.97 -5.17
CA PRO A 334 -2.15 -5.77 -4.45
C PRO A 334 -2.90 -5.80 -3.14
N CYS A 335 -2.17 -5.81 -2.02
CA CYS A 335 -2.76 -5.56 -0.72
C CYS A 335 -3.60 -4.28 -0.84
N SER A 336 -4.56 -4.06 0.02
CA SER A 336 -5.01 -2.68 0.26
C SER A 336 -4.34 -2.31 1.56
N PRO A 337 -3.77 -1.10 1.71
CA PRO A 337 -3.18 -0.72 2.98
C PRO A 337 -4.27 -0.78 4.06
N PRO A 338 -3.92 -1.08 5.32
CA PRO A 338 -4.78 -0.67 6.43
C PRO A 338 -4.99 0.86 6.35
N PRO A 339 -6.16 1.38 6.75
CA PRO A 339 -6.33 2.83 6.82
C PRO A 339 -5.30 3.39 7.80
N ASP A 340 -4.46 4.31 7.32
CA ASP A 340 -3.61 5.10 8.21
C ASP A 340 -4.46 5.78 9.28
N PRO A 341 -3.94 5.95 10.51
CA PRO A 341 -4.62 6.75 11.51
C PRO A 341 -4.87 8.14 10.93
N ALA A 342 -6.11 8.62 11.07
CA ALA A 342 -6.54 9.93 10.61
C ALA A 342 -5.48 11.00 10.94
N PRO A 343 -5.15 11.91 10.00
CA PRO A 343 -4.20 12.98 10.29
C PRO A 343 -4.68 13.75 11.52
N LEU A 344 -3.76 14.01 12.45
CA LEU A 344 -4.01 14.92 13.56
C LEU A 344 -4.55 16.24 12.98
N PRO A 345 -5.60 16.83 13.58
CA PRO A 345 -6.09 18.14 13.13
C PRO A 345 -4.94 19.14 13.24
N GLN A 346 -4.50 19.69 12.12
CA GLN A 346 -3.60 20.84 12.11
C GLN A 346 -4.30 21.97 12.87
N PRO A 347 -3.61 22.70 13.77
CA PRO A 347 -4.23 23.85 14.42
C PRO A 347 -4.56 24.89 13.36
N ILE A 348 -5.86 25.16 13.17
CA ILE A 348 -6.30 26.40 12.56
C ILE A 348 -5.80 27.51 13.48
N VAL A 349 -4.81 28.27 13.03
CA VAL A 349 -4.53 29.58 13.61
C VAL A 349 -5.68 30.47 13.14
N ASP A 350 -6.71 30.57 13.99
CA ASP A 350 -7.69 31.64 13.90
C ASP A 350 -6.95 32.96 14.15
N LEU A 351 -6.52 33.62 13.08
CA LEU A 351 -6.19 35.04 13.15
C LEU A 351 -7.51 35.80 13.23
N VAL A 352 -8.01 35.93 14.46
CA VAL A 352 -8.94 37.01 14.82
C VAL A 352 -8.17 38.33 14.63
N ALA A 353 -8.38 38.97 13.49
CA ALA A 353 -8.08 40.38 13.30
C ALA A 353 -9.38 41.11 12.98
N GLY A 354 -10.00 41.60 14.07
CA GLY A 354 -10.62 42.92 14.17
C GLY A 354 -11.53 43.38 13.02
N ILE A 355 -12.82 43.29 13.28
CA ILE A 355 -13.84 44.16 12.71
C ILE A 355 -13.48 45.62 13.08
N GLY A 356 -13.36 46.47 12.06
CA GLY A 356 -13.23 47.91 12.20
C GLY A 356 -13.86 48.57 10.97
N ASP A 357 -15.02 49.18 11.19
CA ASP A 357 -15.87 49.90 10.24
C ASP A 357 -15.12 50.73 9.20
N MET A 358 -15.53 50.66 7.92
CA MET A 358 -15.57 51.82 7.02
C MET A 358 -16.67 51.67 5.94
N ALA A 359 -17.79 52.34 6.23
CA ALA A 359 -18.61 53.18 5.35
C ALA A 359 -18.80 52.82 3.86
N TRP A 360 -20.06 52.53 3.57
CA TRP A 360 -20.84 52.78 2.36
C TRP A 360 -20.38 54.01 1.53
N GLY A 361 -20.16 53.82 0.22
CA GLY A 361 -19.86 54.92 -0.70
C GLY A 361 -19.80 54.47 -2.16
N ALA A 362 -20.96 54.16 -2.75
CA ALA A 362 -21.08 53.95 -4.18
C ALA A 362 -20.97 55.28 -4.93
N THR A 363 -20.01 55.40 -5.84
CA THR A 363 -20.04 56.39 -6.93
C THR A 363 -19.44 55.73 -8.18
N ILE A 364 -20.32 55.20 -9.05
CA ILE A 364 -19.97 54.83 -10.42
C ILE A 364 -20.14 56.09 -11.26
N GLY A 365 -19.03 56.69 -11.67
CA GLY A 365 -18.98 57.78 -12.64
C GLY A 365 -19.00 57.24 -14.07
N LEU A 366 -20.02 57.64 -14.84
CA LEU A 366 -20.09 57.59 -16.30
C LEU A 366 -19.28 58.74 -16.94
N LEU A 367 -19.14 58.67 -18.28
CA LEU A 367 -18.51 59.59 -19.26
C LEU A 367 -17.02 59.29 -19.55
N SER A 368 -16.49 59.24 -20.77
CA SER A 368 -16.93 59.41 -22.18
C SER A 368 -15.68 59.02 -23.02
N GLY A 369 -15.70 58.29 -24.13
CA GLY A 369 -16.23 58.65 -25.44
C GLY A 369 -15.23 58.29 -26.56
N THR A 370 -15.76 57.87 -27.72
CA THR A 370 -15.20 57.87 -29.10
C THR A 370 -14.04 56.89 -29.43
N SER A 371 -13.93 56.20 -30.58
CA SER A 371 -14.42 56.41 -31.95
C SER A 371 -14.29 55.16 -32.85
N GLY A 372 -15.14 55.05 -33.89
CA GLY A 372 -14.90 54.30 -35.16
C GLY A 372 -15.77 53.04 -35.35
N ALA A 373 -16.93 53.13 -36.02
CA ALA A 373 -17.15 52.83 -37.47
C ALA A 373 -16.98 51.33 -37.80
N GLU A 374 -17.92 50.57 -38.37
CA GLU A 374 -18.81 50.81 -39.51
C GLU A 374 -20.11 49.97 -39.48
N MET A 375 -21.06 50.37 -40.33
CA MET A 375 -22.42 49.88 -40.52
C MET A 375 -22.50 48.65 -41.46
N ARG A 376 -23.51 47.76 -41.29
CA ARG A 376 -24.65 47.55 -42.23
C ARG A 376 -25.42 46.23 -41.99
N ASP A 377 -26.73 46.40 -41.85
CA ASP A 377 -27.89 45.64 -42.36
C ASP A 377 -27.81 44.14 -42.69
N GLY A 378 -28.88 43.42 -42.28
CA GLY A 378 -29.31 42.20 -42.97
C GLY A 378 -30.24 41.29 -42.18
N LEU A 379 -31.50 41.69 -41.98
CA LEU A 379 -32.60 40.86 -41.50
C LEU A 379 -32.92 39.72 -42.50
N GLY A 380 -33.06 38.48 -42.04
CA GLY A 380 -33.51 37.36 -42.88
C GLY A 380 -33.79 36.09 -42.08
N ILE A 381 -35.03 35.93 -41.62
CA ILE A 381 -35.57 34.66 -41.09
C ILE A 381 -36.31 33.96 -42.24
N SER A 382 -35.93 32.73 -42.55
CA SER A 382 -36.80 31.77 -43.24
C SER A 382 -36.51 30.36 -42.75
N GLY A 383 -37.58 29.63 -42.41
CA GLY A 383 -37.53 28.39 -41.67
C GLY A 383 -37.21 27.15 -42.51
N GLY A 384 -36.92 26.06 -41.79
CA GLY A 384 -36.76 24.72 -42.33
C GLY A 384 -36.44 23.75 -41.21
N VAL A 385 -37.46 23.04 -40.72
CA VAL A 385 -37.34 21.94 -39.76
C VAL A 385 -36.94 20.69 -40.52
N THR A 386 -35.79 20.09 -40.20
CA THR A 386 -35.57 18.64 -40.36
C THR A 386 -34.63 18.16 -39.25
N ALA A 387 -35.10 17.22 -38.44
CA ALA A 387 -34.36 16.59 -37.37
C ALA A 387 -33.40 15.51 -37.91
N SER A 388 -32.16 15.49 -37.42
CA SER A 388 -31.47 14.24 -37.06
C SER A 388 -30.21 14.52 -36.21
N THR A 389 -30.25 13.96 -34.99
CA THR A 389 -29.18 13.48 -34.12
C THR A 389 -27.71 13.74 -34.52
N SER A 390 -26.93 14.37 -33.63
CA SER A 390 -25.77 13.75 -32.94
C SER A 390 -25.05 14.73 -32.00
N TYR A 391 -24.62 14.21 -30.85
CA TYR A 391 -23.79 14.81 -29.79
C TYR A 391 -22.50 15.47 -30.30
N VAL A 392 -22.19 16.70 -29.85
CA VAL A 392 -20.83 17.14 -29.43
C VAL A 392 -20.93 18.29 -28.40
N ALA A 393 -20.00 18.26 -27.45
CA ALA A 393 -19.68 19.13 -26.33
C ALA A 393 -19.79 20.67 -26.51
N GLY A 394 -19.99 21.37 -25.37
CA GLY A 394 -19.53 22.75 -25.21
C GLY A 394 -20.38 23.62 -24.28
N ALA A 395 -19.77 24.03 -23.16
CA ALA A 395 -19.95 25.29 -22.42
C ALA A 395 -21.33 25.98 -22.38
N PHE A 396 -21.88 26.17 -21.17
CA PHE A 396 -22.84 27.25 -20.90
C PHE A 396 -22.26 28.26 -19.92
N VAL A 397 -22.05 29.48 -20.41
CA VAL A 397 -21.99 30.73 -19.63
C VAL A 397 -23.42 31.27 -19.49
N GLY A 398 -23.66 31.99 -18.40
CA GLY A 398 -24.98 32.29 -17.83
C GLY A 398 -26.01 33.01 -18.71
N ALA A 399 -27.26 32.89 -18.29
CA ALA A 399 -28.30 33.89 -18.51
C ALA A 399 -29.11 34.02 -17.21
N VAL A 400 -29.06 35.22 -16.64
CA VAL A 400 -29.84 35.67 -15.48
C VAL A 400 -31.29 35.81 -15.91
N GLY A 401 -32.19 35.04 -15.28
CA GLY A 401 -33.63 35.17 -15.42
C GLY A 401 -34.26 35.37 -14.05
N THR A 402 -34.62 36.62 -13.74
CA THR A 402 -35.30 37.03 -12.52
C THR A 402 -36.77 36.60 -12.57
N MET A 403 -37.22 35.66 -11.74
CA MET A 403 -38.64 35.50 -11.39
C MET A 403 -38.82 34.87 -10.00
N GLY A 404 -39.58 35.59 -9.15
CA GLY A 404 -40.56 35.01 -8.24
C GLY A 404 -40.08 34.46 -6.89
N LEU A 405 -40.31 35.23 -5.83
CA LEU A 405 -40.38 34.76 -4.44
C LEU A 405 -41.48 33.68 -4.31
N GLY A 406 -41.07 32.41 -4.45
CA GLY A 406 -41.90 31.23 -4.28
C GLY A 406 -41.52 30.46 -3.01
N LYS A 407 -42.42 30.51 -2.02
CA LYS A 407 -42.57 29.70 -0.80
C LYS A 407 -41.78 28.37 -0.82
N VAL A 408 -40.80 28.24 0.09
CA VAL A 408 -40.09 26.98 0.37
C VAL A 408 -41.09 25.96 0.91
N ILE A 409 -41.49 25.01 0.07
CA ILE A 409 -42.18 23.79 0.50
C ILE A 409 -41.08 22.84 0.98
N SER A 410 -41.03 22.61 2.29
CA SER A 410 -40.15 21.63 2.92
C SER A 410 -40.59 20.22 2.48
N THR A 411 -39.92 19.67 1.46
CA THR A 411 -39.95 18.23 1.21
C THR A 411 -38.99 17.58 2.19
N LYS A 412 -39.55 16.90 3.18
CA LYS A 412 -38.85 16.07 4.15
C LYS A 412 -37.90 15.12 3.42
N GLN A 413 -36.60 15.42 3.48
CA GLN A 413 -35.54 14.55 3.01
C GLN A 413 -35.71 13.19 3.69
N PRO A 414 -35.63 12.05 2.96
CA PRO A 414 -35.62 10.74 3.60
C PRO A 414 -34.45 10.70 4.61
N PRO A 415 -34.60 10.01 5.75
CA PRO A 415 -33.55 9.96 6.76
C PRO A 415 -32.24 9.51 6.11
N ALA A 416 -31.16 10.21 6.43
CA ALA A 416 -29.83 9.88 5.95
C ALA A 416 -29.56 8.38 6.12
N PRO A 417 -28.93 7.70 5.13
CA PRO A 417 -28.54 6.32 5.30
C PRO A 417 -27.71 6.20 6.58
N SER A 418 -28.02 5.20 7.41
CA SER A 418 -27.28 4.93 8.64
C SER A 418 -25.78 4.90 8.33
N PRO A 419 -24.90 5.48 9.18
CA PRO A 419 -23.48 5.52 8.88
C PRO A 419 -22.98 4.10 8.64
N SER A 420 -22.37 3.91 7.47
CA SER A 420 -21.78 2.64 7.05
C SER A 420 -20.79 2.14 8.11
N PRO A 421 -20.72 0.82 8.33
CA PRO A 421 -19.77 0.26 9.29
C PRO A 421 -18.34 0.64 8.88
N SER A 422 -17.53 1.04 9.85
CA SER A 422 -16.12 1.39 9.72
C SER A 422 -15.23 0.20 9.30
N ALA A 423 -15.71 -1.03 9.53
CA ALA A 423 -15.06 -2.25 9.07
C ALA A 423 -16.06 -3.41 8.95
N SER A 424 -15.72 -4.44 8.19
CA SER A 424 -16.43 -5.72 8.17
C SER A 424 -15.49 -6.87 8.48
N VAL A 425 -15.94 -7.84 9.27
CA VAL A 425 -15.21 -9.06 9.61
C VAL A 425 -16.06 -10.27 9.29
N THR A 426 -15.50 -11.21 8.54
CA THR A 426 -16.17 -12.46 8.17
C THR A 426 -15.72 -13.59 9.07
N LEU A 427 -16.69 -14.23 9.74
CA LEU A 427 -16.50 -15.47 10.48
C LEU A 427 -16.99 -16.63 9.62
N SER A 428 -16.08 -17.23 8.84
CA SER A 428 -16.40 -18.41 8.04
C SER A 428 -16.49 -19.66 8.90
N ASN A 429 -17.39 -20.58 8.52
CA ASN A 429 -17.53 -21.87 9.19
C ASN A 429 -16.26 -22.73 9.06
N SER A 430 -15.55 -22.60 7.95
CA SER A 430 -14.31 -23.33 7.67
C SER A 430 -13.15 -22.93 8.58
N LYS A 431 -13.08 -21.67 9.03
CA LYS A 431 -11.97 -21.13 9.82
C LYS A 431 -12.25 -21.03 11.31
N HIS A 432 -13.52 -20.82 11.68
CA HIS A 432 -13.93 -20.54 13.06
C HIS A 432 -14.96 -21.53 13.62
N GLY A 433 -15.29 -22.60 12.89
CA GLY A 433 -15.97 -23.79 13.40
C GLY A 433 -17.20 -23.49 14.26
N GLU A 434 -17.14 -23.91 15.53
CA GLU A 434 -18.24 -23.73 16.49
C GLU A 434 -18.56 -22.26 16.81
N ALA A 435 -17.58 -21.36 16.74
CA ALA A 435 -17.75 -19.93 17.01
C ALA A 435 -18.51 -19.22 15.87
N ALA A 436 -18.21 -19.53 14.60
CA ALA A 436 -18.95 -19.00 13.45
C ALA A 436 -20.42 -19.43 13.48
N ARG A 437 -20.69 -20.69 13.82
CA ARG A 437 -22.06 -21.20 13.98
C ARG A 437 -22.79 -20.52 15.13
N HIS A 438 -22.13 -20.32 16.27
CA HIS A 438 -22.72 -19.61 17.39
C HIS A 438 -23.10 -18.17 17.04
N ALA A 439 -22.20 -17.43 16.38
CA ALA A 439 -22.49 -16.08 15.90
C ALA A 439 -23.63 -16.08 14.86
N SER A 440 -23.66 -17.04 13.94
CA SER A 440 -24.74 -17.21 12.97
C SER A 440 -26.10 -17.43 13.65
N ASP A 441 -26.18 -18.37 14.59
CA ASP A 441 -27.40 -18.67 15.34
C ASP A 441 -27.85 -17.47 16.18
N ALA A 442 -26.91 -16.74 16.79
CA ALA A 442 -27.21 -15.55 17.59
C ALA A 442 -27.78 -14.42 16.72
N VAL A 443 -27.21 -14.17 15.53
CA VAL A 443 -27.73 -13.20 14.57
C VAL A 443 -29.11 -13.64 14.06
N ALA A 444 -29.29 -14.92 13.75
CA ALA A 444 -30.60 -15.48 13.36
C ALA A 444 -31.65 -15.35 14.48
N ALA A 445 -31.22 -15.43 15.74
CA ALA A 445 -32.06 -15.20 16.92
C ALA A 445 -32.28 -13.70 17.25
N GLY A 446 -31.89 -12.79 16.35
CA GLY A 446 -32.16 -11.35 16.46
C GLY A 446 -31.06 -10.53 17.13
N LYS A 447 -29.85 -11.08 17.34
CA LYS A 447 -28.69 -10.27 17.75
C LYS A 447 -28.19 -9.39 16.60
N PRO A 448 -27.71 -8.17 16.89
CA PRO A 448 -27.22 -7.27 15.86
C PRO A 448 -25.97 -7.82 15.19
N SER A 449 -25.91 -7.71 13.86
CA SER A 449 -24.72 -8.02 13.06
C SER A 449 -23.79 -6.81 12.89
N VAL A 450 -24.22 -5.61 13.25
CA VAL A 450 -23.38 -4.41 13.30
C VAL A 450 -23.22 -4.00 14.75
N LEU A 451 -21.98 -4.02 15.23
CA LEU A 451 -21.62 -3.84 16.63
C LEU A 451 -20.79 -2.56 16.80
N THR A 452 -20.83 -1.96 17.98
CA THR A 452 -20.16 -0.70 18.29
C THR A 452 -19.03 -0.95 19.29
N ILE A 453 -17.79 -0.58 18.96
CA ILE A 453 -16.64 -0.90 19.82
C ILE A 453 -16.72 -0.12 21.14
N ASP A 454 -16.71 -0.84 22.25
CA ASP A 454 -16.59 -0.31 23.61
C ASP A 454 -15.61 -1.16 24.43
N ARG A 455 -14.32 -0.82 24.33
CA ARG A 455 -13.27 -1.54 25.06
C ARG A 455 -13.28 -1.27 26.56
N ALA A 456 -13.77 -0.10 26.98
CA ALA A 456 -13.83 0.27 28.39
C ALA A 456 -14.90 -0.55 29.14
N GLY A 457 -16.03 -0.84 28.48
CA GLY A 457 -17.09 -1.70 29.00
C GLY A 457 -16.76 -3.20 29.06
N ALA A 458 -15.67 -3.65 28.42
CA ALA A 458 -15.43 -5.08 28.19
C ALA A 458 -15.38 -5.94 29.46
N ALA A 459 -14.76 -5.45 30.53
CA ALA A 459 -14.69 -6.20 31.80
C ALA A 459 -16.07 -6.35 32.45
N ALA A 460 -16.89 -5.29 32.41
CA ALA A 460 -18.26 -5.30 32.93
C ALA A 460 -19.17 -6.18 32.07
N ASN A 461 -19.06 -6.06 30.74
CA ASN A 461 -19.82 -6.86 29.79
C ASN A 461 -19.51 -8.34 29.95
N ARG A 462 -18.24 -8.73 30.04
CA ARG A 462 -17.88 -10.14 30.26
C ARG A 462 -18.45 -10.69 31.57
N LYS A 463 -18.38 -9.91 32.65
CA LYS A 463 -18.97 -10.31 33.94
C LYS A 463 -20.50 -10.45 33.84
N ALA A 464 -21.17 -9.55 33.13
CA ALA A 464 -22.62 -9.59 32.93
C ALA A 464 -23.08 -10.72 32.01
N ALA A 465 -22.28 -11.08 31.01
CA ALA A 465 -22.56 -12.18 30.09
C ALA A 465 -22.31 -13.53 30.76
N THR A 466 -21.10 -13.79 31.28
CA THR A 466 -20.66 -15.14 31.67
C THR A 466 -20.44 -15.34 33.17
N GLY A 467 -20.49 -14.27 33.99
CA GLY A 467 -20.08 -14.32 35.40
C GLY A 467 -20.91 -15.24 36.32
N GLY A 468 -22.14 -15.60 35.92
CA GLY A 468 -23.01 -16.53 36.64
C GLY A 468 -23.08 -17.95 36.04
N MET A 469 -22.37 -18.23 34.94
CA MET A 469 -22.49 -19.50 34.24
C MET A 469 -21.53 -20.56 34.76
N GLN A 470 -22.01 -21.80 34.82
CA GLN A 470 -21.18 -22.95 35.13
C GLN A 470 -20.18 -23.21 33.99
N LYS A 471 -18.89 -23.23 34.32
CA LYS A 471 -17.84 -23.57 33.35
C LYS A 471 -17.96 -25.03 32.95
N VAL A 472 -17.93 -25.30 31.65
CA VAL A 472 -17.86 -26.66 31.10
C VAL A 472 -16.38 -27.05 30.98
N ALA A 473 -16.00 -28.20 31.55
CA ALA A 473 -14.62 -28.67 31.50
C ALA A 473 -14.15 -28.85 30.04
N GLY A 474 -12.96 -28.32 29.73
CA GLY A 474 -12.34 -28.41 28.40
C GLY A 474 -12.94 -27.51 27.31
N LYS A 475 -13.90 -26.64 27.64
CA LYS A 475 -14.53 -25.70 26.69
C LYS A 475 -14.39 -24.24 27.16
N HIS A 476 -14.43 -23.31 26.20
CA HIS A 476 -14.56 -21.88 26.48
C HIS A 476 -16.03 -21.45 26.36
N LEU A 477 -16.44 -20.49 27.19
CA LEU A 477 -17.72 -19.81 27.01
C LEU A 477 -17.52 -18.70 26.00
N ASP A 478 -18.06 -18.89 24.80
CA ASP A 478 -18.10 -17.88 23.75
C ASP A 478 -19.35 -17.01 23.91
N GLU A 479 -19.21 -15.72 23.63
CA GLU A 479 -20.24 -14.70 23.89
C GLU A 479 -20.46 -13.85 22.65
N TYR A 480 -21.73 -13.78 22.19
CA TYR A 480 -22.14 -12.96 21.04
C TYR A 480 -23.36 -12.08 21.38
N PRO A 481 -23.26 -10.75 21.25
CA PRO A 481 -22.10 -9.98 20.82
C PRO A 481 -20.90 -10.06 21.80
N PRO A 482 -19.65 -10.02 21.31
CA PRO A 482 -18.47 -10.09 22.18
C PRO A 482 -18.41 -8.94 23.18
N ALA A 483 -17.83 -9.17 24.35
CA ALA A 483 -17.81 -8.18 25.44
C ALA A 483 -17.14 -6.84 25.08
N MET A 484 -16.24 -6.81 24.09
CA MET A 484 -15.58 -5.58 23.61
C MET A 484 -16.47 -4.64 22.80
N PHE A 485 -17.74 -4.99 22.63
CA PHE A 485 -18.76 -4.17 21.97
C PHE A 485 -19.83 -3.71 22.96
N ALA A 486 -20.44 -2.56 22.69
CA ALA A 486 -21.49 -1.97 23.51
C ALA A 486 -22.76 -2.84 23.57
N GLU A 487 -23.02 -3.63 22.53
CA GLU A 487 -24.14 -4.58 22.46
C GLU A 487 -23.84 -5.91 23.16
N GLY A 488 -22.63 -6.08 23.69
CA GLY A 488 -22.24 -7.23 24.50
C GLY A 488 -22.79 -7.13 25.94
N GLY A 489 -22.54 -8.18 26.73
CA GLY A 489 -22.91 -8.19 28.15
C GLY A 489 -24.28 -8.82 28.43
N ALA A 490 -25.11 -8.14 29.22
CA ALA A 490 -26.37 -8.70 29.70
C ALA A 490 -27.31 -9.07 28.53
N GLY A 491 -27.65 -10.36 28.42
CA GLY A 491 -28.46 -10.87 27.32
C GLY A 491 -27.68 -11.27 26.07
N ALA A 492 -26.35 -11.26 26.07
CA ALA A 492 -25.56 -11.89 25.02
C ALA A 492 -25.89 -13.39 24.92
N SER A 493 -25.86 -13.92 23.69
CA SER A 493 -25.91 -15.36 23.47
C SER A 493 -24.59 -15.97 23.94
N VAL A 494 -24.64 -17.01 24.77
CA VAL A 494 -23.44 -17.66 25.28
C VAL A 494 -23.50 -19.16 25.00
N ARG A 495 -22.40 -19.72 24.51
CA ARG A 495 -22.28 -21.14 24.17
C ARG A 495 -20.93 -21.70 24.59
N ALA A 496 -20.93 -22.89 25.18
CA ALA A 496 -19.70 -23.62 25.46
C ALA A 496 -19.15 -24.25 24.17
N ILE A 497 -18.02 -23.74 23.67
CA ILE A 497 -17.40 -24.18 22.42
C ILE A 497 -15.93 -24.60 22.58
N ASN A 498 -15.36 -25.21 21.55
CA ASN A 498 -13.95 -25.58 21.51
C ASN A 498 -13.04 -24.34 21.74
N PRO A 499 -12.03 -24.42 22.65
CA PRO A 499 -11.09 -23.32 22.90
C PRO A 499 -10.39 -22.78 21.65
N ARG A 500 -10.01 -23.65 20.71
CA ARG A 500 -9.33 -23.27 19.45
C ARG A 500 -10.20 -22.33 18.62
N ASP A 501 -11.47 -22.67 18.45
CA ASP A 501 -12.43 -21.91 17.63
C ASP A 501 -12.75 -20.56 18.29
N ASN A 502 -12.90 -20.55 19.62
CA ASN A 502 -13.11 -19.34 20.42
C ASN A 502 -11.92 -18.38 20.32
N MET A 503 -10.69 -18.89 20.42
CA MET A 503 -9.48 -18.05 20.28
C MET A 503 -9.28 -17.57 18.84
N SER A 504 -9.55 -18.43 17.85
CA SER A 504 -9.45 -18.10 16.42
C SER A 504 -10.42 -16.99 16.03
N SER A 505 -11.68 -17.07 16.44
CA SER A 505 -12.70 -16.04 16.18
C SER A 505 -12.42 -14.74 16.96
N GLY A 506 -12.04 -14.85 18.24
CA GLY A 506 -11.65 -13.69 19.05
C GLY A 506 -10.45 -12.94 18.48
N ALA A 507 -9.43 -13.66 17.99
CA ALA A 507 -8.28 -13.05 17.31
C ALA A 507 -8.68 -12.40 15.98
N CYS A 508 -9.56 -13.03 15.20
CA CYS A 508 -10.06 -12.47 13.94
C CYS A 508 -10.82 -11.16 14.15
N ILE A 509 -11.76 -11.13 15.09
CA ILE A 509 -12.51 -9.92 15.44
C ILE A 509 -11.58 -8.86 16.05
N GLY A 510 -10.68 -9.27 16.95
CA GLY A 510 -9.70 -8.38 17.58
C GLY A 510 -8.77 -7.72 16.57
N ASN A 511 -8.31 -8.46 15.56
CA ASN A 511 -7.49 -7.93 14.47
C ASN A 511 -8.28 -6.98 13.57
N ALA A 512 -9.52 -7.32 13.21
CA ALA A 512 -10.38 -6.43 12.42
C ALA A 512 -10.73 -5.14 13.17
N CYS A 513 -10.77 -5.19 14.50
CA CYS A 513 -11.00 -4.02 15.35
C CYS A 513 -9.71 -3.28 15.72
N ARG A 514 -8.52 -3.76 15.34
CA ARG A 514 -7.25 -3.14 15.69
C ARG A 514 -7.11 -1.82 14.93
N GLY A 515 -6.73 -0.74 15.63
CA GLY A 515 -6.64 0.60 15.05
C GLY A 515 -7.96 1.37 14.97
N LEU A 516 -9.12 0.73 15.17
CA LEU A 516 -10.41 1.42 15.19
C LEU A 516 -10.69 2.11 16.54
N PRO A 517 -11.14 3.37 16.57
CA PRO A 517 -11.46 4.06 17.83
C PRO A 517 -12.68 3.44 18.53
N ASN A 518 -12.82 3.67 19.83
CA ASN A 518 -14.08 3.36 20.53
C ASN A 518 -15.22 4.16 19.89
N GLY A 519 -16.40 3.56 19.76
CA GLY A 519 -17.54 4.11 19.03
C GLY A 519 -17.58 3.77 17.54
N ALA A 520 -16.51 3.21 16.96
CA ALA A 520 -16.52 2.70 15.59
C ALA A 520 -17.48 1.51 15.45
N ARG A 521 -18.17 1.43 14.30
CA ARG A 521 -19.15 0.37 14.02
C ARG A 521 -18.52 -0.71 13.16
N VAL A 522 -18.61 -1.97 13.56
CA VAL A 522 -18.05 -3.13 12.84
C VAL A 522 -19.16 -4.07 12.45
N ARG A 523 -19.23 -4.46 11.18
CA ARG A 523 -20.18 -5.48 10.70
C ARG A 523 -19.55 -6.88 10.82
N ILE A 524 -20.18 -7.76 11.58
CA ILE A 524 -19.87 -9.18 11.60
C ILE A 524 -20.68 -9.86 10.48
N ILE A 525 -19.99 -10.53 9.57
CA ILE A 525 -20.57 -11.37 8.52
C ILE A 525 -20.37 -12.81 8.97
N VAL A 526 -21.46 -13.59 9.03
CA VAL A 526 -21.47 -14.95 9.56
C VAL A 526 -21.96 -15.91 8.48
N GLY A 527 -21.32 -17.08 8.35
CA GLY A 527 -21.89 -18.21 7.63
C GLY A 527 -21.44 -18.47 6.19
N GLU A 528 -20.25 -18.01 5.78
CA GLU A 528 -19.60 -18.57 4.57
C GLU A 528 -18.99 -19.96 4.83
#